data_AF-X1M189-F1
#
_entry.id   AF-X1M189-F1
#
_cell.length_a   1.000
_cell.length_b   1.000
_cell.length_c   1.000
_cell.angle_alpha   90.00
_cell.angle_beta   90.00
_cell.angle_gamma   90.00
#
_symmetry.space_group_name_H-M   'P 1'
#
loop_
_entity.id
_entity.type
_entity.pdbx_description
1 polymer ?
#
loop_
_entity_poly.entity_id
_entity_poly.type
_entity_poly.pdbx_seq_one_letter_code
_entity_poly.pdbx_strand_id
1 'polypeptide(L)'
;MIKNLDNNLLEINLKFKDYLNSKKGILSCFYNKGVQLEGWFKGELLYFLSNLKESKKIYDFDREVKSPVSNQRIDFKLEFKINNSNEVLWLEIKH
;
A
#
# COMPACT_ATOMS: atom_id res chain seq x y z
N MET A 1 15.80 -4.02 -15.62
CA MET A 1 15.08 -4.53 -14.43
C MET A 1 14.51 -3.42 -13.58
N ILE A 2 15.30 -2.44 -13.10
CA ILE A 2 14.85 -1.32 -12.24
C ILE A 2 13.62 -0.56 -12.78
N LYS A 3 13.59 -0.24 -14.08
CA LYS A 3 12.46 0.47 -14.72
C LYS A 3 11.09 -0.20 -14.56
N ASN A 4 11.03 -1.53 -14.44
CA ASN A 4 9.74 -2.23 -14.32
C ASN A 4 9.16 -2.13 -12.90
N LEU A 5 10.02 -2.11 -11.88
CA LEU A 5 9.58 -1.96 -10.49
C LEU A 5 9.09 -0.52 -10.24
N ASP A 6 9.83 0.48 -10.74
CA ASP A 6 9.46 1.90 -10.60
C ASP A 6 8.11 2.19 -11.28
N ASN A 7 7.87 1.61 -12.47
CA ASN A 7 6.60 1.77 -13.17
C ASN A 7 5.43 1.11 -12.42
N ASN A 8 5.63 -0.08 -11.83
CA ASN A 8 4.61 -0.73 -11.01
C ASN A 8 4.31 0.06 -9.73
N LEU A 9 5.35 0.64 -9.11
CA LEU A 9 5.21 1.48 -7.93
C LEU A 9 4.44 2.76 -8.25
N LEU A 10 4.73 3.38 -9.39
CA LEU A 10 3.98 4.52 -9.90
C LEU A 10 2.52 4.15 -10.17
N GLU A 11 2.24 3.02 -10.82
CA GLU A 11 0.88 2.54 -11.08
C GLU A 11 0.10 2.33 -9.76
N ILE A 12 0.72 1.70 -8.76
CA ILE A 12 0.09 1.48 -7.45
C ILE A 12 -0.18 2.80 -6.75
N ASN A 13 0.77 3.73 -6.75
CA ASN A 13 0.60 5.04 -6.14
C ASN A 13 -0.56 5.81 -6.80
N LEU A 14 -0.62 5.83 -8.14
CA LEU A 14 -1.72 6.47 -8.87
C LEU A 14 -3.07 5.83 -8.53
N LYS A 15 -3.16 4.50 -8.50
CA LYS A 15 -4.40 3.80 -8.13
C LYS A 15 -4.82 4.06 -6.70
N PHE A 16 -3.85 4.13 -5.78
CA PHE A 16 -4.15 4.42 -4.38
C PHE A 16 -4.63 5.85 -4.21
N LYS A 17 -4.03 6.80 -4.93
CA LYS A 17 -4.49 8.19 -4.99
C LYS A 17 -5.93 8.28 -5.51
N ASP A 18 -6.25 7.58 -6.60
CA ASP A 18 -7.60 7.56 -7.16
C ASP A 18 -8.60 6.91 -6.19
N TYR A 19 -8.19 5.84 -5.52
CA TYR A 19 -8.96 5.21 -4.46
C TYR A 19 -9.27 6.20 -3.34
N LEU A 20 -8.28 6.92 -2.80
CA LEU A 20 -8.50 7.93 -1.75
C LEU A 20 -9.37 9.11 -2.24
N ASN A 21 -9.20 9.53 -3.50
CA ASN A 21 -10.06 10.56 -4.10
C ASN A 21 -11.52 10.12 -4.15
N SER A 22 -11.80 8.84 -4.39
CA SER A 22 -13.17 8.30 -4.31
C SER A 22 -13.77 8.40 -2.91
N LYS A 23 -12.94 8.51 -1.86
CA LYS A 23 -13.34 8.65 -0.46
C LYS A 23 -13.41 10.11 0.01
N LYS A 24 -13.27 11.09 -0.89
CA LYS A 24 -13.23 12.53 -0.55
C LYS A 24 -14.38 12.98 0.35
N GLY A 25 -15.60 12.49 0.12
CA GLY A 25 -16.76 12.82 0.97
C GLY A 25 -16.59 12.36 2.42
N ILE A 26 -16.09 11.14 2.63
CA ILE A 26 -15.81 10.59 3.96
C ILE A 26 -14.67 11.37 4.63
N LEU A 27 -13.59 11.65 3.89
CA LEU A 27 -12.46 12.44 4.38
C LEU A 27 -12.89 13.85 4.81
N SER A 28 -13.74 14.52 4.04
CA SER A 28 -14.30 15.82 4.41
C SER A 28 -15.14 15.74 5.69
N CYS A 29 -15.91 14.67 5.87
CA CYS A 29 -16.66 14.44 7.12
C CYS A 29 -15.72 14.30 8.32
N PHE A 30 -14.69 13.46 8.23
CA PHE A 30 -13.72 13.27 9.31
C PHE A 30 -12.96 14.55 9.65
N TYR A 31 -12.53 15.32 8.66
CA TYR A 31 -11.90 16.61 8.85
C TYR A 31 -12.81 17.56 9.65
N ASN A 32 -14.08 17.69 9.22
CA ASN A 32 -15.06 18.55 9.89
C ASN A 32 -15.40 18.11 11.32
N LYS A 33 -15.12 16.85 11.67
CA LYS A 33 -15.37 16.28 13.00
C LYS A 33 -14.10 16.14 13.85
N GLY A 34 -12.94 16.56 13.34
CA GLY A 34 -11.66 16.44 14.05
C GLY A 34 -11.23 14.99 14.31
N VAL A 35 -11.64 14.06 13.45
CA VAL A 35 -11.35 12.63 13.61
C VAL A 35 -9.92 12.34 13.17
N GLN A 36 -9.15 11.62 14.01
CA GLN A 36 -7.83 11.11 13.64
C GLN A 36 -7.96 10.00 12.59
N LEU A 37 -7.21 10.13 11.50
CA LEU A 37 -7.35 9.27 10.32
C LEU A 37 -6.43 8.06 10.30
N GLU A 38 -5.50 7.92 11.24
CA GLU A 38 -4.44 6.91 11.13
C GLU A 38 -5.00 5.48 11.03
N GLY A 39 -5.88 5.09 11.96
CA GLY A 39 -6.49 3.77 11.96
C GLY A 39 -7.37 3.54 10.74
N TRP A 40 -8.13 4.56 10.32
CA TRP A 40 -8.96 4.49 9.11
C TRP A 40 -8.08 4.30 7.87
N PHE A 41 -7.02 5.10 7.72
CA PHE A 41 -6.09 5.03 6.59
C PHE A 41 -5.42 3.66 6.51
N LYS A 42 -4.96 3.10 7.64
CA LYS A 42 -4.40 1.73 7.69
C LYS A 42 -5.43 0.69 7.22
N GLY A 43 -6.70 0.82 7.64
CA GLY A 43 -7.79 -0.05 7.19
C GLY A 43 -8.08 0.05 5.69
N GLU A 44 -8.13 1.28 5.16
CA GLU A 44 -8.35 1.54 3.75
C GLU A 44 -7.19 1.05 2.87
N LEU A 45 -5.95 1.19 3.35
CA LEU A 45 -4.78 0.65 2.68
C LEU A 45 -4.82 -0.88 2.65
N LEU A 46 -5.19 -1.54 3.75
CA LEU A 46 -5.37 -2.99 3.79
C LEU A 46 -6.40 -3.47 2.76
N TYR A 47 -7.54 -2.81 2.71
CA TYR A 47 -8.58 -3.13 1.74
C TYR A 47 -8.09 -2.93 0.30
N PHE A 48 -7.40 -1.83 0.02
CA PHE A 48 -6.82 -1.56 -1.29
C PHE A 48 -5.80 -2.63 -1.71
N LEU A 49 -4.90 -3.04 -0.82
CA LEU A 49 -3.90 -4.09 -1.10
C LEU A 49 -4.56 -5.46 -1.33
N SER A 50 -5.60 -5.80 -0.57
CA SER A 50 -6.39 -7.02 -0.82
C SER A 50 -7.00 -7.03 -2.21
N ASN A 51 -7.58 -5.91 -2.66
CA ASN A 51 -8.12 -5.81 -4.03
C ASN A 51 -7.03 -5.93 -5.11
N LEU A 52 -5.82 -5.42 -4.86
CA LEU A 52 -4.69 -5.61 -5.77
C LEU A 52 -4.27 -7.09 -5.85
N LYS A 53 -4.32 -7.82 -4.74
CA LYS A 53 -4.04 -9.26 -4.69
C LYS A 53 -5.09 -10.05 -5.46
N GLU A 54 -6.37 -9.78 -5.21
CA GLU A 54 -7.48 -10.45 -5.91
C GLU A 54 -7.45 -10.20 -7.43
N SER A 55 -7.08 -8.99 -7.85
CA SER A 55 -6.90 -8.63 -9.26
C SER A 55 -5.57 -9.10 -9.87
N LYS A 56 -4.77 -9.86 -9.11
CA LYS A 56 -3.46 -10.40 -9.53
C LYS A 56 -2.44 -9.33 -9.96
N LYS A 57 -2.59 -8.10 -9.44
CA LYS A 57 -1.65 -6.99 -9.65
C LYS A 57 -0.47 -7.07 -8.69
N ILE A 58 -0.70 -7.62 -7.50
CA ILE A 58 0.34 -8.11 -6.60
C ILE A 58 0.12 -9.61 -6.39
N TYR A 59 1.19 -10.32 -6.03
CA TYR A 59 1.13 -11.74 -5.73
C TYR A 59 0.67 -11.97 -4.29
N ASP A 60 1.31 -11.29 -3.33
CA ASP A 60 0.93 -11.35 -1.93
C ASP A 60 1.34 -10.08 -1.18
N PHE A 61 0.87 -9.94 0.06
CA PHE A 61 1.38 -8.95 1.00
C PHE A 61 1.29 -9.42 2.45
N ASP A 62 2.30 -9.04 3.24
CA ASP A 62 2.37 -9.28 4.68
C ASP A 62 2.37 -7.95 5.44
N ARG A 63 1.92 -8.00 6.70
CA ARG A 63 1.90 -6.87 7.63
C ARG A 63 2.96 -7.01 8.72
N GLU A 64 3.43 -5.87 9.22
CA GLU A 64 4.26 -5.78 10.44
C GLU A 64 5.48 -6.70 10.41
N VAL A 65 6.10 -6.77 9.22
CA VAL A 65 7.19 -7.68 8.92
C VAL A 65 8.47 -7.15 9.51
N LYS A 66 9.26 -8.04 10.11
CA LYS A 66 10.60 -7.68 10.58
C LYS A 66 11.51 -7.40 9.37
N SER A 67 12.12 -6.22 9.33
CA SER A 67 13.09 -5.90 8.29
C SER A 67 14.30 -6.87 8.37
N PRO A 68 14.85 -7.33 7.24
CA PRO A 68 16.04 -8.17 7.22
C PRO A 68 17.32 -7.33 7.38
N VAL A 69 17.24 -6.02 7.14
CA VAL A 69 18.38 -5.10 7.18
C VAL A 69 18.43 -4.31 8.49
N SER A 70 17.28 -4.11 9.12
CA SER A 70 17.18 -3.39 10.40
C SER A 70 16.38 -4.20 11.41
N ASN A 71 16.57 -3.96 12.70
CA ASN A 71 15.73 -4.61 13.72
C ASN A 71 14.35 -3.94 13.86
N GLN A 72 13.95 -3.11 12.89
CA GLN A 72 12.69 -2.39 12.86
C GLN A 72 11.60 -3.21 12.18
N ARG A 73 10.34 -2.94 12.55
CA ARG A 73 9.17 -3.46 11.88
C ARG A 73 8.80 -2.54 10.74
N ILE A 74 8.50 -3.13 9.59
CA ILE A 74 8.00 -2.46 8.40
C ILE A 74 6.49 -2.73 8.34
N ASP A 75 5.70 -1.70 8.04
CA ASP A 75 4.24 -1.82 8.06
C ASP A 75 3.76 -2.86 7.05
N PHE A 76 4.31 -2.85 5.83
CA PHE A 76 3.92 -3.77 4.77
C PHE A 76 5.10 -4.28 3.95
N LYS A 77 5.00 -5.56 3.56
CA LYS A 77 5.83 -6.20 2.54
C LYS A 77 4.91 -6.62 1.40
N LEU A 78 5.20 -6.21 0.18
CA LEU A 78 4.45 -6.53 -1.03
C LEU A 78 5.29 -7.43 -1.92
N GLU A 79 4.68 -8.48 -2.47
CA GLU A 79 5.31 -9.39 -3.40
C GLU A 79 4.73 -9.22 -4.80
N PHE A 80 5.60 -9.14 -5.80
CA PHE A 80 5.26 -8.99 -7.20
C PHE A 80 5.87 -10.13 -8.02
N LYS A 81 5.21 -10.47 -9.12
CA LYS A 81 5.79 -11.35 -10.14
C LYS A 81 6.08 -10.54 -11.40
N ILE A 82 7.35 -10.26 -11.67
CA ILE A 82 7.79 -9.48 -12.85
C ILE A 82 8.64 -10.40 -13.72
N ASN A 83 8.22 -10.69 -14.96
CA ASN A 83 9.01 -11.49 -15.90
C ASN A 83 9.55 -12.82 -15.31
N ASN A 84 8.74 -13.51 -14.51
CA ASN A 84 9.08 -14.73 -13.76
C ASN A 84 10.08 -14.58 -12.60
N SER A 85 10.50 -13.36 -12.23
CA SER A 85 11.14 -13.10 -10.93
C SER A 85 10.11 -12.68 -9.90
N ASN A 86 10.36 -13.07 -8.64
CA ASN A 86 9.64 -12.55 -7.50
C ASN A 86 10.38 -11.31 -7.00
N GLU A 87 9.70 -10.17 -7.01
CA GLU A 87 10.23 -8.90 -6.50
C GLU A 87 9.51 -8.55 -5.20
N VAL A 88 10.23 -7.91 -4.28
CA VAL A 88 9.68 -7.51 -2.98
C VAL A 88 9.80 -6.00 -2.80
N LEU A 89 8.70 -5.37 -2.42
CA LEU A 89 8.65 -3.97 -2.03
C LEU A 89 8.29 -3.86 -0.55
N TRP A 90 8.98 -2.98 0.15
CA TRP A 90 8.75 -2.69 1.57
C TRP A 90 8.14 -1.30 1.68
N LEU A 91 7.02 -1.16 2.39
CA LEU A 91 6.37 0.12 2.63
C LEU A 91 6.39 0.45 4.11
N GLU A 92 6.89 1.64 4.41
CA GLU A 92 6.87 2.26 5.72
C GLU A 92 5.92 3.45 5.69
N ILE A 93 4.97 3.51 6.61
CA ILE A 93 4.05 4.63 6.77
C ILE A 93 4.68 5.60 7.76
N LYS A 94 4.96 6.82 7.30
CA LYS A 94 5.48 7.89 8.17
C LYS A 94 4.34 8.78 8.65
N HIS A 95 4.38 9.11 9.94
CA HIS A 95 3.47 10.03 10.62
C HIS A 95 3.96 11.47 10.52
#